data_AF-X1PKQ3-F1
#
_entry.id   AF-X1PKQ3-F1
#
_cell.length_a   1.000
_cell.length_b   1.000
_cell.length_c   1.000
_cell.angle_alpha   90.00
_cell.angle_beta   90.00
_cell.angle_gamma   90.00
#
_symmetry.space_group_name_H-M   'P 1'
#
loop_
_entity.id
_entity.type
_entity.pdbx_description
1 polymer ?
#
loop_
_entity_poly.entity_id
_entity_poly.type
_entity_poly.pdbx_seq_one_letter_code
_entity_poly.pdbx_strand_id
1 'polypeptide(L)' 'MSSRSTRNKIRWQGTSALEDLKKAQVHFVQLAALADDRSDYINKHVPALVALLESLIHTVEEFNAGL' A
#
# COMPACT_ATOMS: atom_id res chain seq x y z
N MET A 1 2.25 12.05 31.33
CA MET A 1 3.03 12.42 30.13
C MET A 1 3.28 11.24 29.15
N SER A 2 2.93 9.98 29.44
CA SER A 2 3.21 8.83 28.56
C SER A 2 2.23 8.64 27.39
N SER A 3 0.94 8.94 27.56
CA SER A 3 -0.11 8.64 26.56
C SER A 3 0.04 9.41 25.25
N ARG A 4 0.50 10.67 25.30
CA ARG A 4 0.71 11.52 24.12
C ARG A 4 1.85 11.00 23.24
N SER A 5 2.89 10.42 23.85
CA SER A 5 3.99 9.77 23.13
C SER A 5 3.54 8.47 22.45
N THR A 6 2.74 7.65 23.14
CA THR A 6 2.22 6.40 22.57
C THR A 6 1.28 6.65 21.39
N ARG A 7 0.34 7.60 21.50
CA ARG A 7 -0.57 7.96 20.40
C ARG A 7 0.18 8.44 19.16
N ASN A 8 1.20 9.27 19.36
CA ASN A 8 2.03 9.75 18.24
C ASN A 8 2.82 8.61 17.57
N LYS A 9 3.33 7.65 18.34
CA LYS A 9 4.00 6.46 17.80
C LYS A 9 3.04 5.60 16.98
N ILE A 10 1.81 5.39 17.45
CA ILE A 10 0.78 4.63 16.72
C ILE A 10 0.45 5.31 15.40
N ARG A 11 0.18 6.63 15.43
CA ARG A 11 -0.07 7.41 14.20
C ARG A 11 1.09 7.33 13.23
N TRP A 12 2.33 7.48 13.72
CA TRP A 12 3.52 7.38 12.88
C TRP A 12 3.61 6.01 12.18
N GLN A 13 3.40 4.92 12.91
CA GLN A 13 3.39 3.58 12.33
C GLN A 13 2.29 3.40 11.28
N GLY A 14 1.09 3.93 11.53
CA GLY A 14 -0.01 3.91 10.58
C GLY A 14 0.30 4.68 9.29
N THR A 15 0.90 5.87 9.41
CA THR A 15 1.37 6.66 8.26
C THR A 15 2.46 5.93 7.48
N SER A 16 3.48 5.38 8.16
CA SER A 16 4.57 4.65 7.50
C SER A 16 4.06 3.41 6.76
N ALA A 17 3.15 2.64 7.36
CA ALA A 17 2.53 1.50 6.70
C ALA A 17 1.78 1.92 5.42
N LEU A 18 1.00 3.01 5.48
CA LEU A 18 0.29 3.54 4.32
C LEU A 18 1.26 3.95 3.19
N GLU A 19 2.35 4.64 3.52
CA GLU A 19 3.35 5.04 2.53
C GLU A 19 4.01 3.84 1.86
N ASP A 20 4.33 2.80 2.62
CA ASP A 20 4.97 1.59 2.08
C ASP A 20 4.02 0.80 1.17
N LEU A 21 2.72 0.76 1.48
CA LEU A 21 1.71 0.19 0.60
C LEU A 21 1.60 0.95 -0.73
N LYS A 22 1.60 2.28 -0.68
CA LYS A 22 1.58 3.13 -1.89
C LYS A 22 2.82 2.90 -2.75
N LYS A 23 4.02 2.81 -2.13
CA LYS A 23 5.25 2.46 -2.86
C LYS A 23 5.16 1.09 -3.50
N ALA A 24 4.67 0.07 -2.78
CA ALA A 24 4.50 -1.26 -3.33
C ALA A 24 3.56 -1.28 -4.55
N GLN A 25 2.44 -0.56 -4.48
CA GLN A 25 1.51 -0.43 -5.62
C GLN A 25 2.21 0.16 -6.85
N VAL A 26 2.98 1.24 -6.68
CA VAL A 26 3.76 1.85 -7.77
C VAL A 26 4.73 0.84 -8.39
N HIS A 27 5.44 0.06 -7.57
CA HIS A 27 6.37 -0.96 -8.08
C HIS A 27 5.67 -2.05 -8.88
N PHE A 28 4.47 -2.49 -8.48
CA PHE A 28 3.70 -3.47 -9.26
C PHE A 28 3.19 -2.89 -10.58
N VAL A 29 2.73 -1.63 -10.60
CA VAL A 29 2.35 -0.95 -11.85
C VAL A 29 3.55 -0.85 -12.80
N GLN A 30 4.72 -0.49 -12.28
CA GLN A 30 5.95 -0.45 -13.08
C GLN A 30 6.35 -1.84 -13.58
N LEU A 31 6.19 -2.87 -12.76
CA LEU A 31 6.47 -4.25 -13.15
C LEU A 31 5.56 -4.70 -14.31
N ALA A 32 4.27 -4.38 -14.25
CA ALA A 32 3.35 -4.64 -15.37
C ALA A 32 3.77 -3.88 -16.63
N ALA A 33 4.15 -2.61 -16.49
CA ALA A 33 4.61 -1.79 -17.62
C ALA A 33 5.89 -2.33 -18.26
N LEU A 34 6.83 -2.87 -17.47
CA LEU A 34 8.05 -3.50 -17.96
C LEU A 34 7.79 -4.84 -18.64
N ALA A 35 6.73 -5.55 -18.25
CA ALA A 35 6.37 -6.80 -18.88
C ALA A 35 5.91 -6.60 -20.32
N ASP A 36 5.25 -5.48 -20.66
CA ASP A 36 4.98 -5.04 -22.05
C ASP A 36 4.46 -6.17 -22.96
N ASP A 37 3.49 -6.95 -22.47
CA ASP A 37 2.93 -8.15 -23.10
C ASP A 37 3.89 -9.33 -23.37
N ARG A 38 5.12 -9.27 -22.85
CA ARG A 38 6.15 -10.32 -22.95
C ARG A 38 6.02 -11.40 -21.87
N SER A 39 5.12 -11.22 -20.90
CA SER A 39 4.89 -12.19 -19.84
C SER A 39 3.41 -12.32 -19.49
N ASP A 40 2.78 -13.35 -20.04
CA ASP A 40 1.39 -13.72 -19.72
C ASP A 40 1.19 -13.93 -18.22
N TYR A 41 2.19 -14.46 -17.53
CA TYR A 41 2.14 -14.67 -16.08
C TYR A 41 2.03 -13.34 -15.33
N ILE A 42 2.88 -12.36 -15.65
CA ILE A 42 2.83 -11.04 -15.00
C ILE A 42 1.52 -10.34 -15.34
N ASN A 43 1.14 -10.32 -16.62
CA ASN A 43 -0.10 -9.71 -17.10
C ASN A 43 -1.36 -10.31 -16.44
N LYS A 44 -1.35 -11.60 -16.14
CA LYS A 44 -2.46 -12.28 -15.46
C LYS A 44 -2.52 -11.94 -13.97
N HIS A 45 -1.39 -11.84 -13.27
CA HIS A 45 -1.36 -11.80 -11.81
C HIS A 45 -1.21 -10.39 -11.23
N VAL A 46 -0.43 -9.52 -11.87
CA VAL A 46 -0.16 -8.18 -11.33
C VAL A 46 -1.41 -7.30 -11.19
N PRO A 47 -2.37 -7.29 -12.13
CA PRO A 47 -3.60 -6.51 -11.96
C PRO A 47 -4.36 -6.85 -10.67
N ALA A 48 -4.43 -8.14 -10.31
CA ALA A 48 -5.08 -8.57 -9.08
C ALA A 48 -4.32 -8.11 -7.82
N LEU A 49 -2.99 -8.10 -7.86
CA LEU A 49 -2.16 -7.58 -6.76
C LEU A 49 -2.33 -6.07 -6.60
N VAL A 50 -2.40 -5.31 -7.70
CA VAL A 50 -2.63 -3.87 -7.67
C VAL A 50 -4.01 -3.54 -7.07
N ALA A 51 -5.05 -4.26 -7.47
CA ALA A 51 -6.40 -4.09 -6.92
C ALA A 51 -6.48 -4.43 -5.41
N LEU A 52 -5.77 -5.48 -4.98
CA LEU A 52 -5.69 -5.83 -3.56
C LEU A 52 -4.97 -4.75 -2.75
N LEU A 53 -3.88 -4.19 -3.29
CA LEU A 53 -3.17 -3.08 -2.65
C LEU A 53 -4.02 -1.82 -2.59
N GLU A 54 -4.81 -1.52 -3.62
CA GLU A 54 -5.74 -0.38 -3.62
C GLU A 54 -6.77 -0.49 -2.49
N SER A 55 -7.39 -1.67 -2.33
CA SER A 55 -8.34 -1.94 -1.24
C SER A 55 -7.67 -1.83 0.14
N LEU A 56 -6.44 -2.32 0.28
CA LEU A 56 -5.68 -2.24 1.52
C LEU A 56 -5.28 -0.80 1.86
N ILE A 57 -4.81 -0.04 0.87
CA ILE A 57 -4.49 1.40 1.01
C ILE A 57 -5.72 2.15 1.53
N HIS A 58 -6.87 1.94 0.90
CA HIS A 58 -8.12 2.58 1.31
C HIS A 58 -8.50 2.23 2.76
N THR A 59 -8.42 0.95 3.13
CA THR A 59 -8.70 0.49 4.50
C THR A 59 -7.75 1.13 5.54
N VAL A 60 -6.46 1.25 5.21
CA VAL A 60 -5.46 1.86 6.10
C VAL A 60 -5.66 3.38 6.18
N GLU A 61 -6.09 4.03 5.10
CA GLU A 61 -6.45 5.46 5.12
C GLU A 61 -7.62 5.74 6.07
N GLU A 62 -8.68 4.93 6.00
CA GLU A 62 -9.83 5.03 6.90
C GLU A 62 -9.43 4.76 8.36
N PHE A 63 -8.61 3.73 8.60
CA PHE A 63 -8.08 3.44 9.92
C PHE A 63 -7.28 4.61 10.49
N ASN A 64 -6.37 5.19 9.68
CA ASN A 64 -5.54 6.31 10.10
C ASN A 64 -6.37 7.59 10.36
N ALA A 65 -7.44 7.81 9.60
CA ALA A 65 -8.36 8.92 9.84
C ALA A 65 -9.10 8.81 11.18
N GLY A 66 -9.27 7.58 11.69
CA GLY A 66 -9.87 7.31 13.01
C GLY A 66 -8.92 7.44 14.21
N LEU A 67 -7.61 7.60 14.01
CA LEU A 67 -6.57 7.68 15.07
C LEU A 67 -6.33 9.10 15.59
#